data_AF-A0A8J8H544-F1
#
_entry.id   AF-A0A8J8H544-F1
#
_cell.length_a   1.000
_cell.length_b   1.000
_cell.length_c   1.000
_cell.angle_alpha   90.00
_cell.angle_beta   90.00
_cell.angle_gamma   90.00
#
_symmetry.space_group_name_H-M   'P 1'
#
loop_
_entity.id
_entity.type
_entity.pdbx_description
1 polymer ?
#
loop_
_entity_poly.entity_id
_entity_poly.type
_entity_poly.pdbx_seq_one_letter_code
_entity_poly.pdbx_strand_id
1 'polypeptide(L)'
;MKTLKQSIIAVVVGLALAYGISFASDGQWHGPTANPPAENVPAPINVGSLPQDFANGKTLKVKNGAGVLDLLAGLKISGVFQLVDGSQGKEKVLTSDANGVASWQDQPVRSVWVSKNKSEDGVAPDSEGWFHLEPGQKTTFTHGLNTNNTLVYLEGKNEAGEIHQMNLGTDSGKGAAWKNKTATNITIKRGDNDGQAFSENKWRYIRVIMLKVGN
;
A
#
# COMPACT_ATOMS: atom_id res chain seq x y z
N MET A 1 -7.09 53.26 -86.87
CA MET A 1 -6.37 52.88 -85.63
C MET A 1 -7.09 53.25 -84.31
N LYS A 2 -7.84 54.36 -84.22
CA LYS A 2 -8.56 54.74 -82.98
C LYS A 2 -9.60 53.70 -82.54
N THR A 3 -10.33 53.12 -83.49
CA THR A 3 -11.36 52.10 -83.25
C THR A 3 -10.79 50.77 -82.73
N LEU A 4 -9.65 50.33 -83.28
CA LEU A 4 -8.99 49.09 -82.85
C LEU A 4 -8.46 49.18 -81.40
N LYS A 5 -7.87 50.33 -81.02
CA LYS A 5 -7.41 50.56 -79.64
C LYS A 5 -8.57 50.53 -78.63
N GLN A 6 -9.72 51.09 -79.00
CA GLN A 6 -10.93 51.09 -78.16
C GLN A 6 -11.50 49.68 -77.99
N SER A 7 -11.53 48.86 -79.06
CA SER A 7 -11.96 47.46 -78.98
C SER A 7 -11.05 46.62 -78.09
N ILE A 8 -9.73 46.80 -78.15
CA ILE A 8 -8.77 46.07 -77.30
C ILE A 8 -8.97 46.46 -75.82
N ILE A 9 -9.12 47.76 -75.53
CA ILE A 9 -9.38 48.22 -74.16
C ILE A 9 -10.70 47.63 -73.62
N ALA A 10 -11.76 47.61 -74.43
CA ALA A 10 -13.04 47.03 -74.02
C ALA A 10 -12.92 45.53 -73.67
N VAL A 11 -12.15 44.76 -74.47
CA VAL A 11 -11.91 43.33 -74.20
C VAL A 11 -11.08 43.13 -72.93
N VAL A 12 -10.02 43.91 -72.73
CA VAL A 12 -9.17 43.81 -71.53
C VAL A 12 -9.96 44.18 -70.28
N VAL A 13 -10.80 45.22 -70.33
CA VAL A 13 -11.68 45.61 -69.22
C VAL A 13 -12.72 44.52 -68.94
N GLY A 14 -13.33 43.94 -69.98
CA GLY A 14 -14.28 42.84 -69.83
C GLY A 14 -13.66 41.60 -69.18
N LEU A 15 -12.44 41.23 -69.57
CA LEU A 15 -11.69 40.13 -68.97
C LEU A 15 -11.29 40.44 -67.52
N ALA A 16 -10.82 41.65 -67.24
CA ALA A 16 -10.45 42.06 -65.88
C ALA A 16 -11.66 42.06 -64.93
N LEU A 17 -12.83 42.51 -65.41
CA LEU A 17 -14.07 42.42 -64.64
C LEU A 17 -14.47 40.97 -64.40
N ALA A 18 -14.43 40.12 -65.43
CA ALA A 18 -14.80 38.71 -65.32
C ALA A 18 -13.91 37.97 -64.30
N TYR A 19 -12.58 38.18 -64.36
CA TYR A 19 -11.66 37.62 -63.38
C TYR A 19 -11.86 38.20 -61.98
N GLY A 20 -12.10 39.51 -61.86
CA GLY A 20 -12.36 40.16 -60.56
C GLY A 20 -13.60 39.63 -59.86
N ILE A 21 -14.66 39.29 -60.61
CA ILE A 21 -15.89 38.70 -60.07
C ILE A 21 -15.63 37.28 -59.51
N SER A 22 -14.79 36.49 -60.17
CA SER A 22 -14.43 35.13 -59.68
C SER A 22 -13.63 35.16 -58.37
N PHE A 23 -12.72 36.12 -58.19
CA PHE A 23 -12.00 36.27 -56.91
C PHE A 23 -12.91 36.76 -55.78
N ALA A 24 -13.93 37.55 -56.10
CA ALA A 24 -14.93 37.97 -55.11
C ALA A 24 -15.86 36.83 -54.68
N SER A 25 -16.08 35.80 -55.53
CA SER A 25 -16.85 34.61 -55.15
C SER A 25 -16.07 33.61 -54.29
N ASP A 26 -14.75 33.51 -54.45
CA ASP A 26 -13.90 32.63 -53.63
C ASP A 26 -13.50 33.26 -52.28
N GLY A 27 -13.71 34.58 -52.13
CA GLY A 27 -13.59 35.30 -50.86
C GLY A 27 -14.82 35.18 -49.96
N GLN A 28 -15.79 34.33 -50.30
CA GLN A 28 -16.94 34.09 -49.43
C GLN A 28 -16.45 33.49 -48.13
N TRP A 29 -16.66 34.22 -47.03
CA TRP A 29 -16.49 33.70 -45.69
C TRP A 29 -17.33 32.43 -45.57
N HIS A 30 -16.68 31.27 -45.61
CA HIS A 30 -17.32 30.01 -45.31
C HIS A 30 -17.58 30.00 -43.81
N GLY A 31 -18.83 30.27 -43.45
CA GLY A 31 -19.27 30.09 -42.08
C GLY A 31 -19.11 28.65 -41.64
N PRO A 32 -19.21 28.37 -40.34
CA PRO A 32 -19.13 27.02 -39.81
C PRO A 32 -20.07 26.08 -40.57
N THR A 33 -19.53 24.99 -41.11
CA THR A 33 -20.29 23.97 -41.84
C THR A 33 -21.12 23.08 -40.91
N ALA A 34 -20.91 23.19 -39.60
CA ALA A 34 -21.61 22.45 -38.57
C ALA A 34 -22.29 23.40 -37.58
N ASN A 35 -23.52 23.08 -37.19
CA ASN A 35 -24.20 23.80 -36.11
C ASN A 35 -23.48 23.53 -34.79
N PRO A 36 -23.08 24.57 -34.02
CA PRO A 36 -22.56 24.36 -32.68
C PRO A 36 -23.53 23.52 -31.85
N PRO A 37 -23.05 22.50 -31.12
CA PRO A 37 -21.64 22.20 -30.83
C PRO A 37 -20.99 21.15 -31.74
N ALA A 38 -21.61 20.75 -32.85
CA ALA A 38 -21.05 19.75 -33.76
C ALA A 38 -19.71 20.25 -34.35
N GLU A 39 -18.72 19.35 -34.41
CA GLU A 39 -17.35 19.63 -34.87
C GLU A 39 -16.52 20.64 -34.05
N ASN A 40 -17.01 21.06 -32.88
CA ASN A 40 -16.15 21.79 -31.95
C ASN A 40 -15.02 20.89 -31.45
N VAL A 41 -13.81 21.45 -31.36
CA VAL A 41 -12.75 20.85 -30.54
C VAL A 41 -13.31 20.73 -29.12
N PRO A 42 -13.21 19.56 -28.46
CA PRO A 42 -13.62 19.42 -27.07
C PRO A 42 -13.02 20.54 -26.23
N ALA A 43 -13.85 21.19 -25.41
CA ALA A 43 -13.36 22.29 -24.57
C ALA A 43 -12.17 21.80 -23.73
N PRO A 44 -11.08 22.60 -23.64
CA PRO A 44 -9.97 22.27 -22.76
C PRO A 44 -10.49 22.00 -21.34
N ILE A 45 -9.91 21.02 -20.65
CA ILE A 45 -10.03 20.96 -19.19
C ILE A 45 -9.60 22.33 -18.66
N ASN A 46 -10.40 22.95 -17.80
CA ASN A 46 -10.27 24.38 -17.52
C ASN A 46 -8.83 24.71 -17.07
N VAL A 47 -8.16 25.59 -17.81
CA VAL A 47 -6.74 25.94 -17.60
C VAL A 47 -6.55 27.09 -16.60
N GLY A 48 -7.65 27.61 -16.06
CA GLY A 48 -7.64 28.67 -15.04
C GLY A 48 -7.27 28.14 -13.65
N SER A 49 -6.97 29.07 -12.73
CA SER A 49 -6.60 28.78 -11.34
C SER A 49 -7.78 28.51 -10.41
N LEU A 50 -9.01 28.59 -10.91
CA LEU A 50 -10.22 28.33 -10.12
C LEU A 50 -10.41 26.81 -9.93
N PRO A 51 -10.90 26.36 -8.75
CA PRO A 51 -11.27 24.97 -8.55
C PRO A 51 -12.24 24.48 -9.63
N GLN A 52 -11.98 23.28 -10.14
CA GLN A 52 -12.87 22.59 -11.06
C GLN A 52 -13.68 21.53 -10.31
N ASP A 53 -14.99 21.72 -10.27
CA ASP A 53 -15.91 20.72 -9.76
C ASP A 53 -16.54 19.94 -10.92
N PHE A 54 -16.27 18.63 -10.97
CA PHE A 54 -16.95 17.73 -11.87
C PHE A 54 -18.33 17.36 -11.30
N ALA A 55 -19.35 18.14 -11.65
CA ALA A 55 -20.73 17.83 -11.27
C ALA A 55 -21.23 16.50 -11.88
N ASN A 56 -22.14 15.82 -11.18
CA ASN A 56 -22.91 14.65 -11.66
C ASN A 56 -22.08 13.41 -12.06
N GLY A 57 -21.01 13.09 -11.32
CA GLY A 57 -20.28 11.83 -11.51
C GLY A 57 -19.42 11.77 -12.77
N LYS A 58 -19.06 12.92 -13.36
CA LYS A 58 -18.14 12.97 -14.50
C LYS A 58 -16.77 12.42 -14.12
N THR A 59 -16.24 11.53 -14.95
CA THR A 59 -14.90 10.93 -14.79
C THR A 59 -13.87 11.73 -15.56
N LEU A 60 -12.76 12.12 -14.92
CA LEU A 60 -11.55 12.56 -15.62
C LEU A 60 -10.91 11.32 -16.28
N LYS A 61 -10.95 11.24 -17.61
CA LYS A 61 -10.27 10.18 -18.36
C LYS A 61 -9.03 10.78 -19.03
N VAL A 62 -7.85 10.40 -18.57
CA VAL A 62 -6.59 10.72 -19.27
C VAL A 62 -6.51 9.78 -20.48
N LYS A 63 -6.70 10.32 -21.69
CA LYS A 63 -6.71 9.52 -22.93
C LYS A 63 -5.28 9.16 -23.32
N ASN A 64 -5.06 7.84 -23.40
CA ASN A 64 -3.91 7.08 -23.90
C ASN A 64 -2.63 7.86 -24.30
N GLY A 65 -1.60 7.69 -23.47
CA GLY A 65 -0.24 8.24 -23.57
C GLY A 65 0.42 8.08 -22.20
N ALA A 66 1.11 6.96 -21.98
CA ALA A 66 1.66 6.48 -20.69
C ALA A 66 0.68 6.31 -19.50
N GLY A 67 -0.52 6.91 -19.50
CA GLY A 67 -1.52 6.72 -18.45
C GLY A 67 -1.13 7.35 -17.11
N VAL A 68 -0.30 8.41 -17.13
CA VAL A 68 0.22 9.06 -15.93
C VAL A 68 -0.69 10.23 -15.54
N LEU A 69 -1.10 10.26 -14.27
CA LEU A 69 -1.71 11.42 -13.63
C LEU A 69 -0.64 12.07 -12.74
N ASP A 70 -0.11 13.21 -13.17
CA ASP A 70 0.86 14.00 -12.38
C ASP A 70 0.12 15.03 -11.51
N LEU A 71 0.36 14.98 -10.19
CA LEU A 71 -0.28 15.83 -9.19
C LEU A 71 0.79 16.51 -8.33
N LEU A 72 1.17 17.73 -8.71
CA LEU A 72 2.25 18.50 -8.06
C LEU A 72 2.03 18.76 -6.56
N ALA A 73 0.77 18.80 -6.10
CA ALA A 73 0.40 19.09 -4.71
C ALA A 73 -0.07 17.85 -3.93
N GLY A 74 0.09 16.64 -4.50
CA GLY A 74 -0.36 15.39 -3.90
C GLY A 74 -1.83 15.05 -4.18
N LEU A 75 -2.26 13.90 -3.65
CA LEU A 75 -3.59 13.33 -3.87
C LEU A 75 -4.38 13.32 -2.55
N LYS A 76 -5.56 13.94 -2.55
CA LYS A 76 -6.54 13.85 -1.46
C LYS A 76 -7.80 13.15 -1.97
N ILE A 77 -8.21 12.08 -1.29
CA ILE A 77 -9.42 11.31 -1.63
C ILE A 77 -10.42 11.47 -0.49
N SER A 78 -11.58 12.02 -0.80
CA SER A 78 -12.72 12.04 0.11
C SER A 78 -13.55 10.78 -0.10
N GLY A 79 -13.14 9.66 0.52
CA GLY A 79 -13.79 8.37 0.36
C GLY A 79 -12.82 7.20 0.36
N VAL A 80 -13.16 6.16 -0.39
CA VAL A 80 -12.34 4.94 -0.50
C VAL A 80 -11.29 5.10 -1.60
N PHE A 81 -10.05 4.77 -1.29
CA PHE A 81 -8.99 4.56 -2.27
C PHE A 81 -8.94 3.09 -2.67
N GLN A 82 -8.95 2.80 -3.97
CA GLN A 82 -8.80 1.46 -4.51
C GLN A 82 -7.66 1.45 -5.53
N LEU A 83 -6.62 0.64 -5.26
CA LEU A 83 -5.53 0.35 -6.18
C LEU A 83 -5.62 -1.12 -6.60
N VAL A 84 -5.86 -1.36 -7.89
CA VAL A 84 -5.93 -2.70 -8.47
C VAL A 84 -4.76 -2.88 -9.43
N ASP A 85 -3.75 -3.63 -9.00
CA ASP A 85 -2.56 -3.96 -9.79
C ASP A 85 -2.40 -5.48 -10.02
N GLY A 86 -3.31 -6.29 -9.49
CA GLY A 86 -3.29 -7.76 -9.55
C GLY A 86 -2.57 -8.42 -8.38
N SER A 87 -1.81 -7.66 -7.57
CA SER A 87 -1.06 -8.16 -6.41
C SER A 87 -1.76 -7.93 -5.07
N GLN A 88 -2.91 -7.23 -5.08
CA GLN A 88 -3.74 -7.01 -3.91
C GLN A 88 -4.17 -8.34 -3.26
N GLY A 89 -4.24 -8.37 -1.92
CA GLY A 89 -4.61 -9.56 -1.16
C GLY A 89 -5.14 -9.21 0.24
N LYS A 90 -5.81 -10.16 0.87
CA LYS A 90 -6.23 -10.03 2.27
C LYS A 90 -4.99 -9.85 3.16
N GLU A 91 -5.06 -8.93 4.13
CA GLU A 91 -3.96 -8.64 5.08
C GLU A 91 -2.66 -8.15 4.44
N LYS A 92 -2.74 -7.60 3.22
CA LYS A 92 -1.62 -6.86 2.63
C LYS A 92 -1.71 -5.38 2.96
N VAL A 93 -0.55 -4.75 3.06
CA VAL A 93 -0.39 -3.30 3.23
C VAL A 93 0.30 -2.72 2.02
N LEU A 94 -0.11 -1.52 1.62
CA LEU A 94 0.55 -0.79 0.55
C LEU A 94 1.79 -0.09 1.14
N THR A 95 2.97 -0.53 0.75
CA THR A 95 4.24 -0.02 1.28
C THR A 95 5.02 0.68 0.19
N SER A 96 5.52 1.89 0.47
CA SER A 96 6.34 2.68 -0.43
C SER A 96 7.82 2.38 -0.22
N ASP A 97 8.58 2.30 -1.31
CA ASP A 97 10.03 2.19 -1.29
C ASP A 97 10.73 3.57 -1.21
N ALA A 98 12.07 3.58 -1.27
CA ALA A 98 12.87 4.81 -1.22
C ALA A 98 12.66 5.74 -2.42
N ASN A 99 12.11 5.23 -3.52
CA ASN A 99 11.81 6.00 -4.74
C ASN A 99 10.34 6.46 -4.78
N GLY A 100 9.55 6.19 -3.75
CA GLY A 100 8.13 6.52 -3.71
C GLY A 100 7.23 5.52 -4.46
N VAL A 101 7.77 4.40 -4.95
CA VAL A 101 6.98 3.37 -5.65
C VAL A 101 6.32 2.48 -4.61
N ALA A 102 5.00 2.40 -4.65
CA ALA A 102 4.23 1.60 -3.72
C ALA A 102 3.85 0.23 -4.30
N SER A 103 3.89 -0.81 -3.47
CA SER A 103 3.46 -2.16 -3.85
C SER A 103 2.76 -2.86 -2.68
N TRP A 104 1.87 -3.82 -2.98
CA TRP A 104 1.18 -4.61 -1.97
C TRP A 104 2.13 -5.63 -1.34
N GLN A 105 2.55 -5.33 -0.11
CA GLN A 105 3.42 -6.18 0.68
C GLN A 105 2.61 -6.93 1.73
N ASP A 106 3.10 -8.07 2.19
CA ASP A 106 2.53 -8.73 3.36
C ASP A 106 2.62 -7.78 4.56
N GLN A 107 1.56 -7.73 5.37
CA GLN A 107 1.57 -6.91 6.58
C GLN A 107 2.75 -7.33 7.48
N PRO A 108 3.69 -6.42 7.80
CA PRO A 108 4.73 -6.72 8.76
C PRO A 108 4.06 -7.01 10.11
N VAL A 109 4.17 -8.26 10.56
CA VAL A 109 3.40 -8.72 11.72
C VAL A 109 4.05 -8.20 13.01
N ARG A 110 3.26 -7.47 13.79
CA ARG A 110 3.51 -7.08 15.18
C ARG A 110 3.66 -8.31 16.07
N SER A 111 4.51 -8.21 17.10
CA SER A 111 4.67 -9.18 18.18
C SER A 111 3.33 -9.72 18.66
N VAL A 112 3.14 -11.05 18.59
CA VAL A 112 2.05 -11.71 19.29
C VAL A 112 2.58 -12.09 20.67
N TRP A 113 2.07 -11.40 21.68
CA TRP A 113 2.16 -11.88 23.06
C TRP A 113 1.36 -13.17 23.13
N VAL A 114 2.06 -14.30 23.27
CA VAL A 114 1.44 -15.61 23.46
C VAL A 114 0.72 -15.68 24.82
N SER A 115 0.96 -14.70 25.69
CA SER A 115 0.45 -14.56 27.05
C SER A 115 -1.06 -14.30 27.22
N LYS A 116 -1.89 -14.57 26.22
CA LYS A 116 -3.36 -14.55 26.38
C LYS A 116 -4.02 -15.92 26.24
N ASN A 117 -3.26 -16.94 25.84
CA ASN A 117 -3.79 -18.27 25.65
C ASN A 117 -3.43 -19.16 26.85
N LYS A 118 -4.44 -19.91 27.33
CA LYS A 118 -4.29 -20.87 28.43
C LYS A 118 -3.18 -21.86 28.09
N SER A 119 -2.37 -22.25 29.07
CA SER A 119 -1.62 -23.50 28.90
C SER A 119 -2.61 -24.66 28.73
N GLU A 120 -2.21 -25.71 28.01
CA GLU A 120 -2.97 -26.97 27.98
C GLU A 120 -3.21 -27.53 29.40
N ASP A 121 -2.33 -27.18 30.35
CA ASP A 121 -2.43 -27.54 31.77
C ASP A 121 -3.33 -26.58 32.60
N GLY A 122 -4.00 -25.61 31.97
CA GLY A 122 -4.98 -24.72 32.61
C GLY A 122 -4.40 -23.57 33.45
N VAL A 123 -3.09 -23.38 33.44
CA VAL A 123 -2.40 -22.25 34.11
C VAL A 123 -2.56 -21.00 33.25
N ALA A 124 -3.36 -20.05 33.75
CA ALA A 124 -3.51 -18.74 33.14
C ALA A 124 -2.30 -17.85 33.48
N PRO A 125 -1.90 -16.95 32.56
CA PRO A 125 -0.92 -15.93 32.89
C PRO A 125 -1.50 -14.92 33.88
N ASP A 126 -0.63 -14.23 34.61
CA ASP A 126 -1.02 -13.03 35.37
C ASP A 126 -1.41 -11.86 34.44
N SER A 127 -1.83 -10.74 35.03
CA SER A 127 -2.25 -9.54 34.28
C SER A 127 -1.13 -8.92 33.43
N GLU A 128 0.12 -9.27 33.68
CA GLU A 128 1.32 -8.80 32.96
C GLU A 128 1.82 -9.82 31.92
N GLY A 129 1.13 -10.97 31.80
CA GLY A 129 1.44 -12.00 30.84
C GLY A 129 2.50 -13.01 31.29
N TRP A 130 2.80 -13.09 32.59
CA TRP A 130 3.72 -14.06 33.14
C TRP A 130 3.03 -15.36 33.54
N PHE A 131 3.67 -16.48 33.26
CA PHE A 131 3.21 -17.81 33.67
C PHE A 131 4.10 -18.37 34.74
N HIS A 132 3.50 -18.83 35.84
CA HIS A 132 4.21 -19.62 36.83
C HIS A 132 4.52 -21.00 36.28
N LEU A 133 5.78 -21.44 36.36
CA LEU A 133 6.22 -22.74 35.88
C LEU A 133 7.24 -23.34 36.86
N GLU A 134 6.88 -24.45 37.50
CA GLU A 134 7.77 -25.15 38.43
C GLU A 134 8.93 -25.85 37.70
N PRO A 135 10.06 -26.11 38.39
CA PRO A 135 11.16 -26.88 37.82
C PRO A 135 10.67 -28.22 37.26
N GLY A 136 11.12 -28.55 36.04
CA GLY A 136 10.73 -29.77 35.33
C GLY A 136 9.38 -29.73 34.63
N GLN A 137 8.55 -28.71 34.89
CA GLN A 137 7.27 -28.57 34.19
C GLN A 137 7.45 -28.15 32.73
N LYS A 138 6.48 -28.56 31.92
CA LYS A 138 6.33 -28.17 30.52
C LYS A 138 4.92 -27.59 30.34
N THR A 139 4.77 -26.66 29.41
CA THR A 139 3.49 -26.07 29.05
C THR A 139 3.46 -25.81 27.55
N THR A 140 2.35 -26.12 26.89
CA THR A 140 2.13 -25.77 25.48
C THR A 140 1.25 -24.53 25.40
N PHE A 141 1.66 -23.59 24.55
CA PHE A 141 0.90 -22.41 24.22
C PHE A 141 0.46 -22.45 22.77
N THR A 142 -0.80 -22.10 22.52
CA THR A 142 -1.30 -21.84 21.18
C THR A 142 -1.07 -20.37 20.81
N HIS A 143 -0.73 -20.08 19.55
CA HIS A 143 -0.54 -18.75 19.01
C HIS A 143 -1.19 -18.62 17.62
N GLY A 144 -1.59 -17.41 17.25
CA GLY A 144 -2.28 -17.12 15.98
C GLY A 144 -1.35 -16.73 14.83
N LEU A 145 -0.06 -17.12 14.86
CA LEU A 145 0.92 -16.69 13.85
C LEU A 145 0.81 -17.46 12.53
N ASN A 146 0.19 -18.64 12.54
CA ASN A 146 -0.02 -19.51 11.37
C ASN A 146 1.26 -19.75 10.55
N THR A 147 2.42 -19.86 11.21
CA THR A 147 3.71 -20.10 10.56
C THR A 147 4.74 -20.66 11.54
N ASN A 148 5.64 -21.51 11.03
CA ASN A 148 6.80 -22.01 11.76
C ASN A 148 7.99 -21.05 11.68
N ASN A 149 7.96 -20.09 10.75
CA ASN A 149 9.03 -19.11 10.54
C ASN A 149 8.90 -17.97 11.56
N THR A 150 9.31 -18.26 12.80
CA THR A 150 9.16 -17.35 13.93
C THR A 150 10.45 -17.20 14.71
N LEU A 151 10.71 -15.99 15.21
CA LEU A 151 11.66 -15.76 16.30
C LEU A 151 10.92 -15.95 17.61
N VAL A 152 11.56 -16.65 18.53
CA VAL A 152 11.05 -16.89 19.89
C VAL A 152 11.98 -16.21 20.86
N TYR A 153 11.41 -15.44 21.77
CA TYR A 153 12.11 -14.81 22.86
C TYR A 153 11.45 -15.23 24.18
N LEU A 154 12.29 -15.68 25.11
CA LEU A 154 11.87 -16.10 26.44
C LEU A 154 12.44 -15.16 27.48
N GLU A 155 11.58 -14.72 28.38
CA GLU A 155 11.96 -13.95 29.56
C GLU A 155 11.66 -14.78 30.80
N GLY A 156 12.61 -14.79 31.74
CA GLY A 156 12.42 -15.34 33.07
C GLY A 156 12.34 -14.20 34.10
N LYS A 157 11.46 -14.35 35.10
CA LYS A 157 11.36 -13.44 36.24
C LYS A 157 11.43 -14.22 37.54
N ASN A 158 12.18 -13.70 38.52
CA ASN A 158 12.25 -14.28 39.87
C ASN A 158 11.06 -13.83 40.74
N GLU A 159 10.99 -14.28 42.01
CA GLU A 159 9.93 -13.86 42.94
C GLU A 159 9.99 -12.37 43.30
N ALA A 160 11.18 -11.77 43.24
CA ALA A 160 11.38 -10.35 43.51
C ALA A 160 10.94 -9.45 42.33
N GLY A 161 10.56 -10.05 41.19
CA GLY A 161 10.12 -9.32 40.01
C GLY A 161 11.25 -8.92 39.06
N GLU A 162 12.49 -9.32 39.35
CA GLU A 162 13.64 -9.02 38.50
C GLU A 162 13.60 -9.89 37.25
N ILE A 163 13.67 -9.24 36.08
CA ILE A 163 13.67 -9.91 34.79
C ILE A 163 15.10 -10.29 34.46
N HIS A 164 15.34 -11.59 34.37
CA HIS A 164 16.58 -12.15 33.88
C HIS A 164 16.32 -12.73 32.49
N GLN A 165 17.00 -12.18 31.49
CA GLN A 165 16.86 -12.64 30.11
C GLN A 165 17.70 -13.91 29.92
N MET A 166 17.10 -15.05 29.59
CA MET A 166 17.80 -16.21 29.04
C MET A 166 17.09 -16.61 27.76
N ASN A 167 17.58 -16.06 26.67
CA ASN A 167 17.22 -16.50 25.34
C ASN A 167 18.05 -17.76 25.02
N LEU A 168 17.66 -18.90 25.57
CA LEU A 168 18.29 -20.17 25.27
C LEU A 168 17.44 -20.90 24.24
N GLY A 169 18.04 -21.13 23.07
CA GLY A 169 17.42 -21.85 21.96
C GLY A 169 17.10 -23.31 22.30
N THR A 170 16.92 -24.11 21.25
CA THR A 170 16.40 -25.48 21.34
C THR A 170 17.23 -26.39 22.27
N ASP A 171 16.58 -26.88 23.32
CA ASP A 171 16.85 -28.08 24.14
C ASP A 171 18.26 -28.30 24.75
N SER A 172 19.04 -27.24 25.05
CA SER A 172 20.41 -27.37 25.60
C SER A 172 20.52 -27.42 27.15
N GLY A 173 19.43 -27.80 27.84
CA GLY A 173 19.53 -28.45 29.15
C GLY A 173 19.86 -27.57 30.38
N LYS A 174 19.91 -26.24 30.29
CA LYS A 174 20.04 -25.34 31.46
C LYS A 174 19.03 -24.19 31.34
N GLY A 175 18.22 -23.94 32.37
CA GLY A 175 17.22 -22.86 32.38
C GLY A 175 15.88 -23.20 31.72
N ALA A 176 15.26 -22.22 31.05
CA ALA A 176 14.05 -22.40 30.25
C ALA A 176 14.39 -22.59 28.77
N ALA A 177 13.73 -23.53 28.10
CA ALA A 177 13.88 -23.81 26.69
C ALA A 177 12.51 -23.91 26.01
N TRP A 178 12.48 -23.65 24.70
CA TRP A 178 11.31 -23.93 23.88
C TRP A 178 11.58 -25.10 22.93
N LYS A 179 10.52 -25.83 22.61
CA LYS A 179 10.49 -26.97 21.69
C LYS A 179 9.16 -27.07 20.98
N ASN A 180 9.06 -28.00 20.02
CA ASN A 180 7.83 -28.30 19.29
C ASN A 180 7.15 -27.05 18.71
N LYS A 181 7.97 -26.17 18.09
CA LYS A 181 7.49 -24.95 17.45
C LYS A 181 6.79 -25.31 16.14
N THR A 182 5.48 -25.13 16.10
CA THR A 182 4.63 -25.36 14.93
C THR A 182 3.98 -24.07 14.47
N ALA A 183 3.04 -24.16 13.53
CA ALA A 183 2.42 -23.00 12.92
C ALA A 183 1.49 -22.29 13.91
N THR A 184 1.02 -23.04 14.91
CA THR A 184 0.00 -22.61 15.85
C THR A 184 0.37 -22.89 17.30
N ASN A 185 1.42 -23.67 17.59
CA ASN A 185 1.78 -24.05 18.95
C ASN A 185 3.28 -23.91 19.23
N ILE A 186 3.60 -23.70 20.49
CA ILE A 186 4.96 -23.76 21.03
C ILE A 186 4.93 -24.41 22.42
N THR A 187 5.86 -25.32 22.70
CA THR A 187 5.99 -25.90 24.04
C THR A 187 7.19 -25.28 24.75
N ILE A 188 6.97 -24.76 25.95
CA ILE A 188 8.04 -24.30 26.83
C ILE A 188 8.29 -25.35 27.89
N LYS A 189 9.56 -25.60 28.22
CA LYS A 189 9.99 -26.47 29.30
C LYS A 189 10.93 -25.70 30.21
N ARG A 190 10.73 -25.85 31.52
CA ARG A 190 11.72 -25.46 32.53
C ARG A 190 12.58 -26.67 32.88
N GLY A 191 13.90 -26.50 32.85
CA GLY A 191 14.84 -27.55 33.25
C GLY A 191 14.75 -27.86 34.75
N ASP A 192 15.06 -29.11 35.11
CA ASP A 192 15.00 -29.58 36.51
C ASP A 192 16.07 -28.92 37.40
N ASN A 193 17.19 -28.48 36.81
CA ASN A 193 18.38 -27.97 37.50
C ASN A 193 18.55 -26.44 37.42
N ASP A 194 17.46 -25.69 37.22
CA ASP A 194 17.50 -24.21 37.09
C ASP A 194 18.17 -23.53 38.31
N GLY A 195 18.02 -24.10 39.51
CA GLY A 195 18.65 -23.59 40.74
C GLY A 195 20.15 -23.89 40.91
N GLN A 196 20.79 -24.63 39.99
CA GLN A 196 22.21 -25.00 40.09
C GLN A 196 23.12 -24.08 39.26
N ALA A 197 22.58 -23.33 38.28
CA ALA A 197 23.39 -22.48 37.41
C ALA A 197 23.74 -21.14 38.07
N PHE A 198 22.82 -20.58 38.89
CA PHE A 198 23.02 -19.30 39.60
C PHE A 198 22.18 -19.31 40.87
N SER A 199 22.80 -19.36 42.04
CA SER A 199 22.14 -19.46 43.36
C SER A 199 21.17 -18.33 43.70
N GLU A 200 21.27 -17.20 42.99
CA GLU A 200 20.47 -15.99 43.20
C GLU A 200 19.35 -15.81 42.15
N ASN A 201 19.32 -16.61 41.08
CA ASN A 201 18.42 -16.43 39.94
C ASN A 201 17.42 -17.57 39.79
N LYS A 202 16.73 -17.93 40.89
CA LYS A 202 15.62 -18.88 40.82
C LYS A 202 14.43 -18.20 40.16
N TRP A 203 14.27 -18.42 38.87
CA TRP A 203 13.10 -17.92 38.16
C TRP A 203 11.87 -18.67 38.62
N ARG A 204 10.71 -18.04 38.59
CA ARG A 204 9.43 -18.73 38.83
C ARG A 204 8.44 -18.48 37.73
N TYR A 205 8.63 -17.36 37.04
CA TYR A 205 7.73 -16.87 36.04
C TYR A 205 8.42 -16.84 34.69
N ILE A 206 7.71 -17.23 33.65
CA ILE A 206 8.16 -17.16 32.27
C ILE A 206 7.20 -16.34 31.42
N ARG A 207 7.74 -15.66 30.41
CA ARG A 207 6.96 -14.99 29.38
C ARG A 207 7.52 -15.33 28.01
N VAL A 208 6.61 -15.64 27.09
CA VAL A 208 6.95 -16.03 25.72
C VAL A 208 6.51 -14.95 24.76
N ILE A 209 7.47 -14.44 24.00
CA ILE A 209 7.25 -13.47 22.93
C ILE A 209 7.58 -14.16 21.62
N MET A 210 6.64 -14.16 20.69
CA MET A 210 6.85 -14.73 19.36
C MET A 210 6.64 -13.66 18.29
N LEU A 211 7.55 -13.65 17.32
CA LEU A 211 7.55 -12.76 16.17
C LEU A 211 7.52 -13.61 14.91
N LYS A 212 6.59 -13.36 14.01
CA LYS A 212 6.64 -13.93 12.65
C LYS A 212 7.75 -13.24 11.88
N VAL A 213 8.64 -14.02 11.27
CA VAL A 213 9.67 -13.53 10.36
C VAL A 213 9.03 -13.43 8.98
N GLY A 214 9.22 -12.28 8.31
CA GLY A 214 8.84 -12.14 6.91
C GLY A 214 9.53 -13.22 6.06
N ASN A 215 8.87 -13.69 5.01
CA ASN A 215 9.52 -14.55 4.03
C ASN A 215 10.46 -13.72 3.14
#